data_AF-A0AAD4YR30-F1
#
_entry.id   AF-A0AAD4YR30-F1
#
_cell.length_a   1.000
_cell.length_b   1.000
_cell.length_c   1.000
_cell.angle_alpha   90.00
_cell.angle_beta   90.00
_cell.angle_gamma   90.00
#
_symmetry.space_group_name_H-M   'P 1'
#
loop_
_entity.id
_entity.type
_entity.pdbx_description
1 polymer ?
#
loop_
_entity_poly.entity_id
_entity_poly.type
_entity_poly.pdbx_seq_one_letter_code
_entity_poly.pdbx_strand_id
1 'polypeptide(L)'
;MAQGILDQYCVHGNMELEDIGELYFKDLWARSFFQNVIDLDIFYRFDMHDLIHNLVQSVAQGECFTVKSANTKDISENVRHLTFLEAGQNVSTTLQKLNKVRTITADRIDIDESFLCTCLSRFKYLRVLQLPICSLQVLPSSIGSLKHLRYLNLSSEEN
;
A
#
# COMPACT_ATOMS: atom_id res chain seq x y z
N MET A 1 7.88 -6.69 4.14
CA MET A 1 8.33 -7.68 3.13
C MET A 1 8.18 -7.14 1.72
N ALA A 2 9.29 -7.10 0.97
CA ALA A 2 9.35 -6.63 -0.42
C ALA A 2 8.55 -7.53 -1.37
N GLN A 3 8.05 -6.95 -2.47
CA GLN A 3 7.13 -7.58 -3.45
C GLN A 3 7.73 -8.75 -4.27
N GLY A 4 8.64 -9.56 -3.71
CA GLY A 4 9.45 -10.54 -4.42
C GLY A 4 10.65 -9.92 -5.14
N ILE A 5 11.13 -8.77 -4.65
CA ILE A 5 12.28 -8.04 -5.20
C ILE A 5 13.59 -8.47 -4.52
N LEU A 6 13.51 -8.94 -3.28
CA LEU A 6 14.68 -9.42 -2.55
C LEU A 6 15.00 -10.83 -3.04
N ASP A 7 16.05 -10.95 -3.83
CA ASP A 7 16.56 -12.25 -4.27
C ASP A 7 17.23 -12.95 -3.08
N GLN A 8 16.65 -14.07 -2.67
CA GLN A 8 17.23 -14.97 -1.65
C GLN A 8 18.41 -15.78 -2.21
N TYR A 9 18.66 -15.77 -3.52
CA TYR A 9 19.49 -16.79 -4.15
C TYR A 9 21.00 -16.51 -3.99
N CYS A 10 21.61 -17.27 -3.08
CA CYS A 10 23.03 -17.64 -2.99
C CYS A 10 24.11 -16.58 -2.74
N VAL A 11 23.85 -15.26 -2.81
CA VAL A 11 24.93 -14.25 -2.68
C VAL A 11 25.14 -13.76 -1.23
N HIS A 12 24.16 -13.89 -0.33
CA HIS A 12 24.18 -13.22 0.99
C HIS A 12 24.20 -14.15 2.22
N GLY A 13 24.41 -15.46 2.06
CA GLY A 13 24.57 -16.38 3.20
C GLY A 13 23.33 -16.51 4.11
N ASN A 14 23.53 -16.56 5.42
CA ASN A 14 22.48 -16.73 6.45
C ASN A 14 21.77 -15.41 6.87
N MET A 15 21.78 -14.37 6.02
CA MET A 15 21.13 -13.09 6.35
C MET A 15 19.60 -13.20 6.34
N GLU A 16 18.95 -12.46 7.24
CA GLU A 16 17.50 -12.34 7.23
C GLU A 16 17.04 -11.44 6.07
N LEU A 17 15.76 -11.52 5.69
CA LEU A 17 15.23 -10.72 4.57
C LEU A 17 15.28 -9.22 4.87
N GLU A 18 15.17 -8.88 6.14
CA GLU A 18 15.30 -7.55 6.72
C GLU A 18 16.70 -6.99 6.46
N ASP A 19 17.75 -7.77 6.78
CA ASP A 19 19.14 -7.39 6.52
C ASP A 19 19.39 -7.18 5.02
N ILE A 20 18.90 -8.09 4.18
CA ILE A 20 19.03 -7.97 2.72
C ILE A 20 18.31 -6.70 2.24
N GLY A 21 17.11 -6.44 2.75
CA GLY A 21 16.34 -5.22 2.45
C GLY A 21 17.09 -3.95 2.83
N GLU A 22 17.75 -3.95 3.99
CA GLU A 22 18.56 -2.84 4.46
C GLU A 22 19.78 -2.61 3.55
N LEU A 23 20.44 -3.67 3.06
CA LEU A 23 21.54 -3.56 2.10
C LEU A 23 21.09 -2.89 0.79
N TYR A 24 19.96 -3.32 0.22
CA TYR A 24 19.40 -2.67 -0.97
C TYR A 24 19.04 -1.20 -0.71
N PHE A 25 18.46 -0.90 0.45
CA PHE A 25 18.15 0.47 0.84
C PHE A 25 19.42 1.33 0.92
N LYS A 26 20.48 0.82 1.56
CA LYS A 26 21.79 1.50 1.67
C LYS A 26 22.44 1.72 0.30
N ASP A 27 22.34 0.79 -0.65
CA ASP A 27 22.82 0.98 -2.02
C ASP A 27 22.04 2.08 -2.76
N LEU A 28 20.71 2.11 -2.64
CA LEU A 28 19.87 3.18 -3.20
C LEU A 28 20.21 4.53 -2.59
N TRP A 29 20.42 4.58 -1.27
CA TRP A 29 20.86 5.79 -0.58
C TRP A 29 22.24 6.25 -1.06
N ALA A 30 23.23 5.36 -1.17
CA ALA A 30 24.57 5.69 -1.67
C ALA A 30 24.56 6.26 -3.10
N ARG A 31 23.53 5.95 -3.89
CA ARG A 31 23.30 6.48 -5.25
C ARG A 31 22.47 7.76 -5.28
N SER A 32 22.21 8.38 -4.13
CA SER A 32 21.37 9.57 -3.97
C SER A 32 19.92 9.39 -4.42
N PHE A 33 19.43 8.14 -4.49
CA PHE A 33 18.03 7.86 -4.78
C PHE A 33 17.13 8.37 -3.64
N PHE A 34 17.62 8.23 -2.40
CA PHE A 34 17.05 8.78 -1.19
C PHE A 34 17.95 9.87 -0.62
N GLN A 35 17.35 10.89 -0.02
CA GLN A 35 18.01 12.05 0.58
C GLN A 35 17.45 12.31 1.98
N ASN A 36 18.14 13.14 2.77
CA ASN A 36 17.73 13.49 4.15
C ASN A 36 17.39 12.26 5.00
N VAL A 37 18.20 11.21 4.89
CA VAL A 37 17.95 9.94 5.57
C VAL A 37 18.20 10.10 7.07
N ILE A 38 17.20 9.74 7.86
CA ILE A 38 17.19 9.72 9.32
C ILE A 38 16.98 8.26 9.74
N ASP A 39 17.93 7.73 10.51
CA ASP A 39 17.82 6.43 11.15
C ASP A 39 17.06 6.57 12.47
N LEU A 40 15.93 5.87 12.60
CA LEU A 40 15.09 5.85 13.79
C LEU A 40 15.08 4.47 14.45
N ASP A 41 16.14 3.67 14.26
CA ASP A 41 16.37 2.32 14.80
C ASP A 41 15.42 1.26 14.21
N ILE A 42 14.11 1.46 14.36
CA ILE A 42 13.07 0.55 13.85
C ILE A 42 12.69 0.81 12.38
N PHE A 43 12.95 2.02 11.86
CA PHE A 43 12.71 2.36 10.46
C PHE A 43 13.54 3.57 10.02
N TYR A 44 13.65 3.75 8.71
CA TYR A 44 14.25 4.94 8.11
C TYR A 44 13.20 5.95 7.71
N ARG A 45 13.47 7.23 7.95
CA ARG A 45 12.75 8.34 7.31
C ARG A 45 13.66 8.97 6.27
N PHE A 46 13.14 9.25 5.09
CA PHE A 46 13.93 9.78 3.98
C PHE A 46 13.03 10.49 2.98
N ASP A 47 13.64 11.36 2.19
CA ASP A 47 13.02 12.05 1.09
C ASP A 47 13.45 11.42 -0.25
N MET A 48 12.59 11.53 -1.25
CA MET A 48 12.92 11.16 -2.63
C MET A 48 13.18 12.44 -3.41
N HIS A 49 14.26 12.47 -4.20
CA HIS A 49 14.56 13.62 -5.05
C HIS A 49 13.45 13.83 -6.09
N ASP A 50 13.10 15.09 -6.39
CA ASP A 50 12.01 15.44 -7.31
C ASP A 50 12.11 14.75 -8.68
N LEU A 51 13.33 14.60 -9.22
CA LEU A 51 13.54 13.89 -10.50
C LEU A 51 13.16 12.39 -10.40
N ILE A 52 13.52 11.73 -9.29
CA ILE A 52 13.18 10.33 -9.07
C ILE A 52 11.68 10.20 -8.81
N HIS A 53 11.12 11.11 -8.02
CA HIS A 53 9.68 11.19 -7.79
C HIS A 53 8.90 11.33 -9.11
N ASN A 54 9.32 12.25 -9.99
CA ASN A 54 8.68 12.45 -11.29
C ASN A 54 8.82 11.21 -12.19
N LEU A 55 9.96 10.52 -12.16
CA LEU A 55 10.15 9.26 -12.87
C LEU A 55 9.18 8.19 -12.33
N VAL A 56 9.08 8.03 -11.01
CA VAL A 56 8.15 7.09 -10.38
C VAL A 56 6.71 7.40 -10.78
N GLN A 57 6.32 8.68 -10.78
CA GLN A 57 4.98 9.08 -11.25
C GLN A 57 4.74 8.74 -12.72
N SER A 58 5.72 8.95 -13.58
CA SER A 58 5.62 8.62 -15.02
C SER A 58 5.48 7.11 -15.23
N VAL A 59 6.24 6.29 -14.50
CA VAL A 59 6.17 4.83 -14.62
C VAL A 59 4.91 4.25 -13.99
N ALA A 60 4.43 4.84 -12.88
CA ALA A 60 3.21 4.42 -12.19
C ALA A 60 1.93 5.00 -12.80
N GLN A 61 2.04 5.78 -13.88
CA GLN A 61 0.92 6.47 -14.50
C GLN A 61 -0.17 5.46 -14.94
N GLY A 62 -1.40 5.67 -14.46
CA GLY A 62 -2.54 4.80 -14.76
C GLY A 62 -2.64 3.53 -13.90
N GLU A 63 -1.65 3.23 -13.05
CA GLU A 63 -1.72 2.15 -12.05
C GLU A 63 -2.03 2.67 -10.63
N CYS A 64 -1.73 3.94 -10.33
CA CYS A 64 -2.03 4.57 -9.05
C CYS A 64 -3.21 5.55 -9.15
N PHE A 65 -4.07 5.56 -8.14
CA PHE A 65 -5.19 6.49 -8.07
C PHE A 65 -5.49 6.91 -6.63
N THR A 66 -5.66 8.22 -6.42
CA THR A 66 -6.04 8.81 -5.13
C THR A 66 -7.48 9.27 -5.16
N VAL A 67 -8.31 8.70 -4.29
CA VAL A 67 -9.70 9.10 -4.09
C VAL A 67 -9.73 10.26 -3.10
N LYS A 68 -10.02 11.46 -3.62
CA LYS A 68 -10.02 12.72 -2.86
C LYS A 68 -11.42 13.18 -2.44
N SER A 69 -12.48 12.66 -3.05
CA SER A 69 -13.87 12.99 -2.72
C SER A 69 -14.85 11.92 -3.21
N ALA A 70 -16.08 11.94 -2.67
CA ALA A 70 -17.14 11.00 -3.03
C ALA A 70 -17.54 11.04 -4.52
N ASN A 71 -17.25 12.14 -5.23
CA ASN A 71 -17.64 12.34 -6.63
C ASN A 71 -16.48 12.14 -7.61
N THR A 72 -15.43 11.44 -7.19
CA THR A 72 -14.26 11.21 -8.04
C THR A 72 -14.68 10.36 -9.26
N LYS A 73 -14.68 10.99 -10.44
CA LYS A 73 -14.98 10.35 -11.74
C LYS A 73 -13.66 9.97 -12.44
N ASP A 74 -13.76 9.14 -13.48
CA ASP A 74 -12.65 8.75 -14.36
C ASP A 74 -11.57 7.86 -13.76
N ILE A 75 -11.96 6.92 -12.90
CA ILE A 75 -11.07 5.82 -12.52
C ILE A 75 -10.90 4.85 -13.70
N SER A 76 -9.63 4.66 -14.08
CA SER A 76 -9.21 3.63 -15.03
C SER A 76 -9.31 2.22 -14.43
N GLU A 77 -9.76 1.24 -15.21
CA GLU A 77 -9.81 -0.16 -14.81
C GLU A 77 -8.41 -0.78 -14.57
N ASN A 78 -7.36 -0.11 -15.04
CA ASN A 78 -5.97 -0.56 -14.85
C ASN A 78 -5.38 -0.20 -13.49
N VAL A 79 -6.11 0.56 -12.66
CA VAL A 79 -5.64 0.93 -11.33
C VAL A 79 -5.37 -0.32 -10.48
N ARG A 80 -4.17 -0.33 -9.89
CA ARG A 80 -3.67 -1.36 -8.98
C ARG A 80 -3.47 -0.83 -7.56
N HIS A 81 -3.25 0.46 -7.40
CA HIS A 81 -2.96 1.08 -6.12
C HIS A 81 -3.97 2.19 -5.85
N LEU A 82 -4.78 2.00 -4.81
CA LEU A 82 -5.77 2.96 -4.35
C LEU A 82 -5.33 3.57 -3.03
N THR A 83 -5.41 4.89 -2.95
CA THR A 83 -5.28 5.65 -1.70
C THR A 83 -6.56 6.44 -1.46
N PHE A 84 -7.14 6.30 -0.28
CA PHE A 84 -8.29 7.08 0.17
C PHE A 84 -7.82 8.22 1.07
N LEU A 85 -8.23 9.45 0.77
CA LEU A 85 -7.98 10.64 1.62
C LEU A 85 -9.24 11.19 2.30
N GLU A 86 -10.43 10.74 1.89
CA GLU A 86 -11.70 11.15 2.50
C GLU A 86 -12.72 10.01 2.52
N ALA A 87 -13.49 9.87 3.61
CA ALA A 87 -14.61 8.94 3.72
C ALA A 87 -15.74 9.37 2.80
N GLY A 88 -15.87 8.72 1.65
CA GLY A 88 -17.02 8.91 0.76
C GLY A 88 -18.04 7.77 0.92
N GLN A 89 -19.28 8.11 1.26
CA GLN A 89 -20.43 7.18 1.26
C GLN A 89 -20.68 6.52 -0.12
N ASN A 90 -20.11 7.06 -1.21
CA ASN A 90 -20.30 6.57 -2.59
C ASN A 90 -19.13 5.77 -3.17
N VAL A 91 -18.09 5.49 -2.37
CA VAL A 91 -16.88 4.80 -2.86
C VAL A 91 -17.21 3.43 -3.48
N SER A 92 -18.28 2.76 -3.02
CA SER A 92 -18.75 1.49 -3.57
C SER A 92 -18.92 1.50 -5.09
N THR A 93 -19.53 2.55 -5.66
CA THR A 93 -19.73 2.66 -7.13
C THR A 93 -18.42 2.80 -7.90
N THR A 94 -17.46 3.52 -7.32
CA THR A 94 -16.13 3.73 -7.86
C THR A 94 -15.31 2.44 -7.87
N LEU A 95 -15.47 1.61 -6.83
CA LEU A 95 -14.82 0.29 -6.72
C LEU A 95 -15.36 -0.74 -7.73
N GLN A 96 -16.60 -0.59 -8.21
CA GLN A 96 -17.23 -1.56 -9.12
C GLN A 96 -16.53 -1.69 -10.48
N LYS A 97 -15.80 -0.67 -10.92
CA LYS A 97 -15.04 -0.74 -12.18
C LYS A 97 -13.67 -1.39 -12.01
N LEU A 98 -13.23 -1.60 -10.77
CA LEU A 98 -11.90 -2.07 -10.46
C LEU A 98 -11.86 -3.57 -10.23
N ASN A 99 -10.85 -4.23 -10.80
CA ASN A 99 -10.62 -5.68 -10.65
C ASN A 99 -9.13 -6.08 -10.50
N LYS A 100 -8.20 -5.15 -10.76
CA LYS A 100 -6.74 -5.37 -10.71
C LYS A 100 -6.08 -4.83 -9.44
N VAL A 101 -6.85 -4.35 -8.47
CA VAL A 101 -6.33 -3.72 -7.25
C VAL A 101 -5.48 -4.71 -6.46
N ARG A 102 -4.28 -4.25 -6.08
CA ARG A 102 -3.27 -4.95 -5.29
C ARG A 102 -2.93 -4.22 -4.00
N THR A 103 -3.17 -2.91 -3.94
CA THR A 103 -2.93 -2.09 -2.76
C THR A 103 -4.14 -1.22 -2.49
N ILE A 104 -4.60 -1.23 -1.25
CA ILE A 104 -5.58 -0.28 -0.73
C ILE A 104 -4.98 0.35 0.52
N THR A 105 -4.88 1.68 0.52
CA THR A 105 -4.48 2.46 1.69
C THR A 105 -5.50 3.55 1.99
N ALA A 106 -5.63 3.92 3.26
CA ALA A 106 -6.41 5.09 3.70
C ALA A 106 -5.58 5.93 4.68
N ASP A 107 -5.79 7.25 4.69
CA ASP A 107 -5.10 8.16 5.60
C ASP A 107 -6.07 8.82 6.59
N ARG A 108 -6.03 8.37 7.85
CA ARG A 108 -6.82 8.91 8.97
C ARG A 108 -8.33 9.05 8.68
N ILE A 109 -8.91 8.03 8.04
CA ILE A 109 -10.34 7.99 7.72
C ILE A 109 -10.99 6.91 8.58
N ASP A 110 -12.14 7.23 9.19
CA ASP A 110 -12.99 6.20 9.78
C ASP A 110 -13.62 5.37 8.66
N ILE A 111 -13.14 4.15 8.55
CA ILE A 111 -13.59 3.19 7.54
C ILE A 111 -14.57 2.23 8.19
N ASP A 112 -15.80 2.22 7.67
CA ASP A 112 -16.83 1.32 8.16
C ASP A 112 -16.57 -0.15 7.77
N GLU A 113 -17.18 -1.05 8.53
CA GLU A 113 -17.07 -2.49 8.30
C GLU A 113 -17.58 -2.90 6.90
N SER A 114 -18.58 -2.18 6.38
CA SER A 114 -19.18 -2.46 5.07
C SER A 114 -18.21 -2.22 3.91
N PHE A 115 -17.43 -1.14 3.97
CA PHE A 115 -16.38 -0.85 3.01
C PHE A 115 -15.28 -1.90 3.05
N LEU A 116 -14.83 -2.30 4.25
CA LEU A 116 -13.83 -3.34 4.41
C LEU A 116 -14.32 -4.65 3.77
N CYS A 117 -15.54 -5.09 4.10
CA CYS A 117 -16.13 -6.30 3.54
C CYS A 117 -16.20 -6.25 2.00
N THR A 118 -16.56 -5.10 1.44
CA THR A 118 -16.59 -4.88 -0.01
C THR A 118 -15.20 -5.03 -0.62
N CYS A 119 -14.18 -4.43 -0.02
CA CYS A 119 -12.80 -4.53 -0.49
C CYS A 119 -12.27 -5.96 -0.43
N LEU A 120 -12.45 -6.64 0.71
CA LEU A 120 -11.97 -8.01 0.94
C LEU A 120 -12.63 -9.02 0.00
N SER A 121 -13.93 -8.90 -0.25
CA SER A 121 -14.66 -9.82 -1.13
C SER A 121 -14.33 -9.60 -2.61
N ARG A 122 -14.07 -8.35 -3.01
CA ARG A 122 -13.89 -7.99 -4.42
C ARG A 122 -12.46 -8.17 -4.92
N PHE A 123 -11.47 -7.75 -4.15
CA PHE A 123 -10.09 -7.65 -4.63
C PHE A 123 -9.26 -8.89 -4.29
N LYS A 124 -9.49 -9.99 -5.01
CA LYS A 124 -8.81 -11.27 -4.78
C LYS A 124 -7.28 -11.23 -4.95
N TYR A 125 -6.76 -10.23 -5.67
CA TYR A 125 -5.32 -10.01 -5.89
C TYR A 125 -4.69 -9.02 -4.91
N LEU A 126 -5.42 -8.62 -3.87
CA LEU A 126 -4.92 -7.69 -2.87
C LEU A 126 -3.68 -8.27 -2.19
N ARG A 127 -2.63 -7.45 -2.12
CA ARG A 127 -1.34 -7.75 -1.50
C ARG A 127 -1.08 -6.89 -0.27
N VAL A 128 -1.57 -5.66 -0.29
CA VAL A 128 -1.39 -4.68 0.79
C VAL A 128 -2.75 -4.08 1.12
N LEU A 129 -3.14 -4.20 2.38
CA LEU A 129 -4.30 -3.52 2.94
C LEU A 129 -3.85 -2.72 4.16
N GLN A 130 -3.97 -1.41 4.10
CA GLN A 130 -3.58 -0.50 5.18
C GLN A 130 -4.72 0.49 5.43
N LEU A 131 -5.52 0.22 6.45
CA LEU A 131 -6.66 1.04 6.83
C LEU A 131 -6.51 1.40 8.32
N PRO A 132 -5.67 2.40 8.63
CA PRO A 132 -5.57 2.91 9.99
C PRO A 132 -6.92 3.54 10.39
N ILE A 133 -7.28 3.44 11.68
CA ILE A 133 -8.56 3.94 12.21
C ILE A 133 -9.76 3.17 11.63
N CYS A 134 -9.65 1.85 11.53
CA CYS A 134 -10.78 0.99 11.19
C CYS A 134 -11.55 0.63 12.47
N SER A 135 -12.82 1.06 12.55
CA SER A 135 -13.72 0.80 13.67
C SER A 135 -14.30 -0.63 13.61
N LEU A 136 -13.42 -1.63 13.63
CA LEU A 136 -13.78 -3.03 13.42
C LEU A 136 -13.93 -3.79 14.74
N GLN A 137 -15.10 -4.38 14.97
CA GLN A 137 -15.28 -5.30 16.11
C GLN A 137 -14.78 -6.72 15.80
N VAL A 138 -15.00 -7.19 14.58
CA VAL A 138 -14.64 -8.55 14.14
C VAL A 138 -14.07 -8.50 12.73
N LEU A 139 -12.93 -9.17 12.51
CA LEU A 139 -12.35 -9.31 11.19
C LEU A 139 -13.22 -10.19 10.29
N PRO A 140 -13.69 -9.70 9.13
CA PRO A 140 -14.52 -10.50 8.23
C PRO A 140 -13.80 -11.75 7.75
N SER A 141 -14.50 -12.89 7.77
CA SER A 141 -13.94 -14.19 7.34
C SER A 141 -13.48 -14.23 5.88
N SER A 142 -13.96 -13.30 5.05
CA SER A 142 -13.52 -13.11 3.66
C SER A 142 -12.02 -12.82 3.54
N ILE A 143 -11.37 -12.32 4.59
CA ILE A 143 -9.90 -12.15 4.64
C ILE A 143 -9.15 -13.44 4.28
N GLY A 144 -9.68 -14.60 4.69
CA GLY A 144 -9.07 -15.91 4.44
C GLY A 144 -9.04 -16.30 2.95
N SER A 145 -9.81 -15.61 2.11
CA SER A 145 -9.79 -15.83 0.65
C SER A 145 -8.67 -15.08 -0.07
N LEU A 146 -8.00 -14.12 0.59
CA LEU A 146 -6.96 -13.28 0.00
C LEU A 146 -5.59 -13.96 0.00
N LYS A 147 -5.42 -14.94 -0.90
CA LYS A 147 -4.19 -15.75 -1.03
C LYS A 147 -2.92 -14.94 -1.36
N HIS A 148 -3.06 -13.71 -1.82
CA HIS A 148 -1.95 -12.85 -2.21
C HIS A 148 -1.61 -11.78 -1.16
N LEU A 149 -2.37 -11.70 -0.06
CA LEU A 149 -2.17 -10.71 0.98
C LEU A 149 -0.82 -10.95 1.68
N ARG A 150 -0.01 -9.89 1.78
CA ARG A 150 1.33 -9.91 2.38
C ARG A 150 1.49 -8.86 3.48
N TYR A 151 0.64 -7.83 3.47
CA TYR A 151 0.63 -6.80 4.49
C TYR A 151 -0.81 -6.45 4.84
N LEU A 152 -1.09 -6.49 6.13
CA LEU A 152 -2.39 -6.14 6.71
C LEU A 152 -2.13 -5.20 7.90
N ASN A 153 -2.67 -3.99 7.81
CA ASN A 153 -2.72 -3.06 8.92
C ASN A 153 -4.16 -2.54 9.06
N LEU A 154 -4.77 -2.87 10.20
CA LEU A 154 -6.11 -2.46 10.60
C LEU A 154 -6.08 -1.79 11.99
N SER A 155 -4.93 -1.23 12.39
CA SER A 155 -4.77 -0.65 13.72
C SER A 155 -5.71 0.53 13.93
N SER A 156 -6.44 0.54 15.03
CA SER A 156 -7.01 1.77 15.59
C SER A 156 -5.92 2.49 16.38
N GLU A 157 -5.57 3.72 16.01
CA GLU A 157 -4.89 4.59 16.98
C GLU A 157 -5.95 4.99 18.01
N GLU A 158 -6.01 4.29 19.14
CA GLU A 158 -6.70 4.77 20.32
C GLU A 158 -5.90 5.97 20.87
N ASN A 159 -6.47 7.17 20.76
CA ASN A 159 -6.10 8.32 21.58
C ASN A 159 -7.33 8.74 22.37
#